data_AF-A0A1M4YEN1-F1
#
_entry.id   AF-A0A1M4YEN1-F1
#
_cell.length_a   1.000
_cell.length_b   1.000
_cell.length_c   1.000
_cell.angle_alpha   90.00
_cell.angle_beta   90.00
_cell.angle_gamma   90.00
#
_symmetry.space_group_name_H-M   'P 1'
#
loop_
_entity.id
_entity.type
_entity.pdbx_description
1 polymer ?
#
loop_
_entity_poly.entity_id
_entity_poly.type
_entity_poly.pdbx_seq_one_letter_code
_entity_poly.pdbx_strand_id
1 'polypeptide(L)'
;MEAEKSQCLTSHIAYGWGLGEYKIYCIFRKINPQLKSLFANHRHKPYARNVANKLKKKCMNRIIIGLILVISSLQLTFGQNLQEGQKRWNSDQKLTIEDFKIKISDENNDVVFSQFMISQAIGGFDFMKRNLNQKIENIFLGNASWIDTTKVADIQKQIDFQQMQFDLAEIHARKFRKRALENKGQIAKGFDIINQINNDIMTEFSKSRLELIKETEGGRNDEKIEEWKEKIATELKELYEFRYENKKKIKLNK
;
A
#
# COMPACT_ATOMS: atom_id res chain seq x y z
N MET A 1 58.11 7.09 -5.27
CA MET A 1 58.56 5.72 -5.62
C MET A 1 57.32 4.85 -5.64
N GLU A 2 56.43 4.91 -6.61
CA GLU A 2 56.62 4.93 -8.07
C GLU A 2 57.35 3.68 -8.58
N ALA A 3 56.52 2.83 -9.22
CA ALA A 3 56.77 1.96 -10.37
C ALA A 3 57.87 0.88 -10.33
N GLU A 4 57.43 -0.37 -10.56
CA GLU A 4 57.95 -1.30 -11.59
C GLU A 4 56.87 -2.40 -11.74
N LYS A 5 56.04 -2.49 -12.80
CA LYS A 5 56.26 -2.72 -14.23
C LYS A 5 57.20 -3.88 -14.57
N SER A 6 56.60 -4.99 -15.01
CA SER A 6 56.99 -5.76 -16.22
C SER A 6 55.88 -6.82 -16.46
N GLN A 7 54.99 -6.69 -17.45
CA GLN A 7 55.12 -7.13 -18.86
C GLN A 7 55.83 -8.50 -18.99
N CYS A 8 55.50 -9.42 -19.89
CA CYS A 8 54.45 -9.69 -20.87
C CYS A 8 55.00 -10.95 -21.55
N LEU A 9 54.20 -12.00 -21.80
CA LEU A 9 54.38 -12.86 -22.99
C LEU A 9 53.25 -13.89 -23.05
N THR A 10 52.30 -13.58 -23.92
CA THR A 10 51.44 -14.52 -24.62
C THR A 10 52.25 -15.59 -25.35
N SER A 11 51.87 -16.86 -25.18
CA SER A 11 51.99 -17.84 -26.26
C SER A 11 50.69 -18.64 -26.36
N HIS A 12 50.14 -18.69 -27.57
CA HIS A 12 49.11 -19.63 -27.97
C HIS A 12 49.76 -20.98 -28.29
N ILE A 13 49.09 -22.09 -27.95
CA ILE A 13 48.52 -23.08 -28.89
C ILE A 13 48.16 -24.37 -28.10
N ALA A 14 46.85 -24.58 -27.97
CA ALA A 14 46.04 -25.78 -28.20
C ALA A 14 46.36 -27.19 -27.63
N TYR A 15 45.23 -27.84 -27.29
CA TYR A 15 44.94 -29.28 -27.11
C TYR A 15 45.22 -29.93 -25.75
N GLY A 16 44.15 -30.42 -25.11
CA GLY A 16 44.26 -31.39 -24.02
C GLY A 16 42.96 -31.58 -23.25
N TRP A 17 42.32 -32.72 -23.44
CA TRP A 17 41.06 -33.10 -22.79
C TRP A 17 41.18 -33.21 -21.26
N GLY A 18 40.04 -33.02 -20.60
CA GLY A 18 39.94 -32.85 -19.15
C GLY A 18 40.29 -34.05 -18.30
N LEU A 19 40.58 -33.79 -17.03
CA LEU A 19 40.61 -34.77 -15.93
C LEU A 19 40.47 -34.01 -14.59
N GLY A 20 39.23 -33.78 -14.16
CA GLY A 20 38.90 -33.12 -12.91
C GLY A 20 37.92 -33.93 -12.06
N GLU A 21 38.11 -35.25 -11.95
CA GLU A 21 37.24 -36.14 -11.14
C GLU A 21 38.01 -37.26 -10.40
N TYR A 22 39.22 -37.00 -9.88
CA TYR A 22 40.00 -38.01 -9.14
C TYR A 22 40.40 -37.59 -7.71
N LYS A 23 39.55 -36.86 -7.00
CA LYS A 23 39.78 -36.53 -5.57
C LYS A 23 38.68 -36.96 -4.58
N ILE A 24 37.78 -37.86 -4.98
CA ILE A 24 36.78 -38.48 -4.08
C ILE A 24 37.02 -40.00 -3.88
N TYR A 25 38.12 -40.55 -4.39
CA TYR A 25 38.37 -42.01 -4.34
C TYR A 25 39.19 -42.52 -3.15
N CYS A 26 39.58 -41.67 -2.19
CA CYS A 26 40.49 -42.09 -1.11
C CYS A 26 39.84 -42.37 0.25
N ILE A 27 38.52 -42.15 0.44
CA ILE A 27 37.89 -42.38 1.75
C ILE A 27 37.20 -43.76 1.86
N PHE A 28 36.88 -44.42 0.74
CA PHE A 28 36.18 -45.72 0.76
C PHE A 28 37.08 -46.97 0.83
N ARG A 29 38.41 -46.81 0.92
CA ARG A 29 39.36 -47.93 0.87
C ARG A 29 39.61 -48.64 2.21
N LYS A 30 38.98 -48.19 3.30
CA LYS A 30 39.29 -48.64 4.68
C LYS A 30 38.23 -49.51 5.37
N ILE A 31 37.14 -49.89 4.70
CA ILE A 31 36.00 -50.55 5.39
C ILE A 31 35.73 -52.02 4.99
N ASN A 32 36.27 -52.58 3.89
CA ASN A 32 36.00 -53.99 3.63
C ASN A 32 37.00 -54.69 2.67
N PRO A 33 37.82 -55.64 3.12
CA PRO A 33 38.74 -56.40 2.25
C PRO A 33 38.02 -57.39 1.31
N GLN A 34 36.75 -57.71 1.55
CA GLN A 34 35.98 -58.73 0.82
C GLN A 34 35.40 -58.23 -0.52
N LEU A 35 35.50 -56.93 -0.84
CA LEU A 35 34.94 -56.35 -2.07
C LEU A 35 35.94 -56.23 -3.23
N LYS A 36 37.14 -56.80 -3.11
CA LYS A 36 38.15 -56.79 -4.19
C LYS A 36 37.79 -57.66 -5.40
N SER A 37 36.88 -58.63 -5.25
CA SER A 37 36.52 -59.56 -6.33
C SER A 37 35.31 -59.13 -7.17
N LEU A 38 34.62 -58.05 -6.82
CA LEU A 38 33.40 -57.59 -7.52
C LEU A 38 33.63 -56.51 -8.59
N PHE A 39 34.87 -56.05 -8.78
CA PHE A 39 35.21 -55.02 -9.78
C PHE A 39 36.13 -55.54 -10.89
N ALA A 40 36.06 -56.83 -11.18
CA ALA A 40 36.59 -57.42 -12.40
C ALA A 40 35.43 -57.73 -13.36
N ASN A 41 34.90 -56.71 -14.05
CA ASN A 41 34.56 -56.80 -15.47
C ASN A 41 33.72 -55.61 -15.97
N HIS A 42 34.22 -55.04 -17.05
CA HIS A 42 33.58 -54.29 -18.12
C HIS A 42 32.22 -53.56 -17.97
N ARG A 43 32.30 -52.25 -18.29
CA ARG A 43 31.49 -51.51 -19.27
C ARG A 43 29.95 -51.63 -19.16
N HIS A 44 29.32 -50.75 -18.38
CA HIS A 44 27.99 -50.21 -18.71
C HIS A 44 27.83 -48.77 -18.17
N LYS A 45 28.09 -47.76 -19.01
CA LYS A 45 28.07 -46.32 -18.66
C LYS A 45 26.89 -45.43 -19.16
N PRO A 46 25.76 -45.92 -19.74
CA PRO A 46 24.63 -45.04 -20.03
C PRO A 46 23.50 -45.06 -18.98
N TYR A 47 23.24 -46.20 -18.32
CA TYR A 47 22.05 -46.35 -17.44
C TYR A 47 22.17 -45.58 -16.12
N ALA A 48 23.31 -45.69 -15.42
CA ALA A 48 23.55 -44.99 -14.16
C ALA A 48 23.55 -43.46 -14.32
N ARG A 49 24.01 -42.95 -15.47
CA ARG A 49 24.04 -41.52 -15.79
C ARG A 49 22.63 -40.95 -15.98
N ASN A 50 21.73 -41.72 -16.60
CA ASN A 50 20.33 -41.33 -16.79
C ASN A 50 19.55 -41.29 -15.47
N VAL A 51 19.80 -42.24 -14.55
CA VAL A 51 19.19 -42.24 -13.22
C VAL A 51 19.69 -41.08 -12.37
N ALA A 52 21.00 -40.81 -12.37
CA ALA A 52 21.58 -39.67 -11.66
C ALA A 52 21.05 -38.32 -12.16
N ASN A 53 20.92 -38.15 -13.49
CA ASN A 53 20.34 -36.95 -14.08
C ASN A 53 18.85 -36.77 -13.73
N LYS A 54 18.08 -37.87 -13.69
CA LYS A 54 16.66 -37.85 -13.31
C LYS A 54 16.47 -37.48 -11.84
N LEU A 55 17.34 -37.98 -10.96
CA LEU A 55 17.35 -37.63 -9.52
C LEU A 55 17.78 -36.18 -9.29
N LYS A 56 18.82 -35.71 -10.01
CA LYS A 56 19.28 -34.31 -9.96
C LYS A 56 18.19 -33.34 -10.43
N LYS A 57 17.47 -33.67 -11.51
CA LYS A 57 16.33 -32.88 -12.01
C LYS A 57 15.15 -32.86 -11.03
N LYS A 58 14.85 -34.00 -10.39
CA LYS A 58 13.79 -34.09 -9.37
C LYS A 58 14.13 -33.27 -8.11
N CYS A 59 15.41 -33.25 -7.71
CA CYS A 59 15.88 -32.45 -6.58
C CYS A 59 15.86 -30.95 -6.91
N MET A 60 16.33 -30.56 -8.09
CA MET A 60 16.31 -29.18 -8.57
C MET A 60 14.88 -28.63 -8.68
N ASN A 61 13.92 -29.43 -9.17
CA ASN A 61 12.51 -29.02 -9.20
C ASN A 61 11.91 -28.84 -7.79
N ARG A 62 12.30 -29.65 -6.81
CA ARG A 62 11.87 -29.48 -5.41
C ARG A 62 12.43 -28.20 -4.78
N ILE A 63 13.68 -27.87 -5.08
CA ILE A 63 14.31 -26.62 -4.63
C ILE A 63 13.63 -25.42 -5.30
N ILE A 64 13.36 -25.48 -6.61
CA ILE A 64 12.66 -24.41 -7.35
C ILE A 64 11.25 -24.19 -6.80
N ILE A 65 10.48 -25.27 -6.54
CA ILE A 65 9.14 -25.16 -5.94
C ILE A 65 9.22 -24.55 -4.54
N GLY A 66 10.22 -24.95 -3.73
CA GLY A 66 10.46 -24.35 -2.42
C GLY A 66 10.78 -22.86 -2.49
N LEU A 67 11.63 -22.44 -3.44
CA LEU A 67 11.98 -21.04 -3.67
C LEU A 67 10.77 -20.21 -4.12
N ILE A 68 9.91 -20.75 -5.00
CA ILE A 68 8.67 -20.08 -5.44
C ILE A 68 7.71 -19.89 -4.25
N LEU A 69 7.58 -20.89 -3.38
CA LEU A 69 6.74 -20.78 -2.18
C LEU A 69 7.27 -19.73 -1.19
N VAL A 70 8.59 -19.66 -0.99
CA VAL A 70 9.23 -18.65 -0.12
C VAL A 70 9.09 -17.22 -0.69
N ILE A 71 9.22 -17.05 -2.01
CA ILE A 71 9.05 -15.74 -2.66
C ILE A 71 7.58 -15.29 -2.60
N SER A 72 6.62 -16.21 -2.69
CA SER A 72 5.19 -15.90 -2.56
C SER A 72 4.80 -15.40 -1.16
N SER A 73 5.51 -15.81 -0.11
CA SER A 73 5.28 -15.34 1.27
C SER A 73 5.83 -13.93 1.55
N LEU A 74 6.71 -13.40 0.70
CA LEU A 74 7.36 -12.09 0.89
C LEU A 74 6.58 -10.91 0.27
N GLN A 75 5.47 -11.16 -0.42
CA GLN A 75 4.70 -10.11 -1.12
C GLN A 75 3.52 -9.53 -0.33
N LEU A 76 3.42 -9.81 0.98
CA LEU A 76 2.24 -9.47 1.78
C LEU A 76 2.38 -8.20 2.64
N THR A 77 2.87 -7.07 2.10
CA THR A 77 2.56 -5.73 2.67
C THR A 77 2.87 -4.61 1.66
N PHE A 78 2.14 -4.51 0.55
CA PHE A 78 1.98 -3.22 -0.11
C PHE A 78 0.75 -2.53 0.48
N GLY A 79 0.88 -2.03 1.71
CA GLY A 79 0.00 -0.98 2.19
C GLY A 79 0.42 0.32 1.50
N GLN A 80 -0.54 1.05 0.91
CA GLN A 80 -0.32 2.43 0.51
C GLN A 80 -0.08 3.22 1.81
N ASN A 81 1.19 3.37 2.20
CA ASN A 81 1.55 4.20 3.35
C ASN A 81 1.27 5.66 2.98
N LEU A 82 0.63 6.37 3.90
CA LEU A 82 0.45 7.80 3.77
C LEU A 82 1.81 8.49 3.75
N GLN A 83 1.93 9.60 3.03
CA GLN A 83 3.14 10.41 3.06
C GLN A 83 3.29 11.08 4.42
N GLU A 84 4.50 11.50 4.75
CA GLU A 84 4.74 12.27 5.97
C GLU A 84 3.87 13.55 5.99
N GLY A 85 3.24 13.82 7.13
CA GLY A 85 2.32 14.94 7.29
C GLY A 85 0.91 14.68 6.75
N GLN A 86 0.60 13.49 6.23
CA GLN A 86 -0.76 13.09 5.87
C GLN A 86 -1.42 12.28 6.99
N LYS A 87 -2.72 12.48 7.19
CA LYS A 87 -3.52 11.72 8.15
C LYS A 87 -4.83 11.29 7.53
N ARG A 88 -5.08 9.98 7.44
CA ARG A 88 -6.38 9.46 6.99
C ARG A 88 -7.42 9.67 8.09
N TRP A 89 -8.65 9.96 7.68
CA TRP A 89 -9.76 10.04 8.61
C TRP A 89 -9.92 8.74 9.38
N ASN A 90 -10.17 8.85 10.68
CA ASN A 90 -10.43 7.74 11.58
C ASN A 90 -11.37 8.20 12.70
N SER A 91 -12.27 7.33 13.14
CA SER A 91 -13.22 7.65 14.22
C SER A 91 -12.54 7.87 15.57
N ASP A 92 -11.44 7.16 15.80
CA ASP A 92 -10.77 7.04 17.10
C ASP A 92 -9.54 7.97 17.16
N GLN A 93 -8.91 8.24 16.02
CA GLN A 93 -7.72 9.10 15.91
C GLN A 93 -8.06 10.47 15.33
N LYS A 94 -8.54 11.37 16.20
CA LYS A 94 -8.90 12.75 15.87
C LYS A 94 -7.67 13.63 15.58
N LEU A 95 -7.89 14.77 14.93
CA LEU A 95 -6.87 15.80 14.69
C LEU A 95 -6.34 16.35 16.02
N THR A 96 -5.06 16.64 16.01
CA THR A 96 -4.27 17.20 17.12
C THR A 96 -3.44 18.35 16.60
N ILE A 97 -2.94 19.21 17.48
CA ILE A 97 -2.12 20.36 17.06
C ILE A 97 -0.87 19.91 16.30
N GLU A 98 -0.31 18.75 16.63
CA GLU A 98 0.87 18.16 15.99
C GLU A 98 0.62 17.79 14.52
N ASP A 99 -0.63 17.62 14.09
CA ASP A 99 -0.98 17.32 12.71
C ASP A 99 -0.80 18.54 11.81
N PHE A 100 -0.92 19.76 12.35
CA PHE A 100 -0.74 21.02 11.62
C PHE A 100 0.75 21.37 11.54
N LYS A 101 1.35 21.22 10.35
CA LYS A 101 2.81 21.34 10.20
C LYS A 101 3.28 22.78 10.02
N ILE A 102 2.39 23.67 9.58
CA ILE A 102 2.65 25.10 9.48
C ILE A 102 2.09 25.78 10.74
N LYS A 103 2.91 26.55 11.45
CA LYS A 103 2.57 27.14 12.77
C LYS A 103 2.29 28.64 12.75
N ILE A 104 2.52 29.27 11.60
CA ILE A 104 2.39 30.73 11.40
C ILE A 104 1.62 30.93 10.11
N SER A 105 0.60 31.78 10.14
CA SER A 105 -0.08 32.22 8.92
C SER A 105 0.58 33.50 8.40
N ASP A 106 0.61 33.66 7.07
CA ASP A 106 0.93 34.96 6.47
C ASP A 106 -0.12 36.01 6.89
N GLU A 107 0.22 37.30 6.85
CA GLU A 107 -0.68 38.40 7.25
C GLU A 107 -1.98 38.43 6.43
N ASN A 108 -1.94 37.94 5.20
CA ASN A 108 -3.09 37.93 4.28
C ASN A 108 -3.97 36.66 4.40
N ASN A 109 -3.56 35.69 5.22
CA ASN A 109 -4.24 34.41 5.35
C ASN A 109 -5.06 34.35 6.65
N ASP A 110 -6.10 33.51 6.63
CA ASP A 110 -6.83 33.16 7.85
C ASP A 110 -5.89 32.58 8.91
N VAL A 111 -6.19 32.83 10.18
CA VAL A 111 -5.37 32.34 11.31
C VAL A 111 -5.38 30.82 11.45
N VAL A 112 -6.37 30.14 10.85
CA VAL A 112 -6.51 28.68 10.85
C VAL A 112 -6.98 28.21 9.50
N PHE A 113 -6.34 27.18 8.96
CA PHE A 113 -6.74 26.56 7.71
C PHE A 113 -6.42 25.06 7.70
N SER A 114 -7.36 24.29 7.14
CA SER A 114 -7.18 22.86 6.89
C SER A 114 -7.41 22.53 5.43
N GLN A 115 -6.45 21.80 4.87
CA GLN A 115 -6.55 21.17 3.56
C GLN A 115 -6.92 19.70 3.71
N PHE A 116 -7.98 19.30 3.02
CA PHE A 116 -8.43 17.92 2.92
C PHE A 116 -8.36 17.43 1.47
N MET A 117 -8.26 16.13 1.28
CA MET A 117 -8.26 15.48 -0.02
C MET A 117 -9.11 14.21 0.02
N ILE A 118 -10.13 14.15 -0.84
CA ILE A 118 -10.82 12.90 -1.14
C ILE A 118 -10.11 12.27 -2.35
N SER A 119 -9.29 11.27 -2.09
CA SER A 119 -8.50 10.57 -3.12
C SER A 119 -9.22 9.31 -3.57
N GLN A 120 -9.16 8.98 -4.86
CA GLN A 120 -9.69 7.74 -5.40
C GLN A 120 -8.62 6.99 -6.21
N ALA A 121 -8.57 5.67 -6.05
CA ALA A 121 -7.65 4.78 -6.74
C ALA A 121 -8.39 3.59 -7.38
N ILE A 122 -9.61 3.83 -7.88
CA ILE A 122 -10.42 2.85 -8.58
C ILE A 122 -9.80 2.60 -9.96
N GLY A 123 -9.44 1.35 -10.22
CA GLY A 123 -8.77 0.98 -11.46
C GLY A 123 -8.84 -0.52 -11.77
N GLY A 124 -8.45 -0.86 -12.99
CA GLY A 124 -8.36 -2.25 -13.46
C GLY A 124 -9.64 -3.06 -13.19
N PHE A 125 -9.50 -4.15 -12.45
CA PHE A 125 -10.58 -5.10 -12.15
C PHE A 125 -11.42 -4.75 -10.91
N ASP A 126 -11.30 -3.53 -10.37
CA ASP A 126 -12.04 -3.12 -9.17
C ASP A 126 -13.57 -3.23 -9.33
N PHE A 127 -14.11 -3.11 -10.56
CA PHE A 127 -15.54 -3.31 -10.84
C PHE A 127 -16.08 -4.70 -10.44
N MET A 128 -15.21 -5.71 -10.36
CA MET A 128 -15.58 -7.07 -9.91
C MET A 128 -15.72 -7.14 -8.38
N LYS A 129 -15.15 -6.19 -7.64
CA LYS A 129 -15.21 -6.18 -6.18
C LYS A 129 -16.64 -5.93 -5.69
N ARG A 130 -16.89 -6.42 -4.48
CA ARG A 130 -18.17 -6.21 -3.77
C ARG A 130 -18.05 -5.16 -2.66
N ASN A 131 -16.91 -4.50 -2.59
CA ASN A 131 -16.59 -3.42 -1.67
C ASN A 131 -15.49 -2.58 -2.33
N LEU A 132 -15.66 -1.26 -2.34
CA LEU A 132 -14.72 -0.30 -2.90
C LEU A 132 -14.23 0.71 -1.85
N ASN A 133 -14.50 0.48 -0.56
CA ASN A 133 -14.24 1.45 0.50
C ASN A 133 -12.77 1.84 0.59
N GLN A 134 -11.87 0.86 0.45
CA GLN A 134 -10.43 1.10 0.49
C GLN A 134 -9.87 1.75 -0.79
N LYS A 135 -10.72 2.02 -1.78
CA LYS A 135 -10.34 2.71 -3.01
C LYS A 135 -10.61 4.20 -2.97
N ILE A 136 -11.29 4.68 -1.94
CA ILE A 136 -11.59 6.10 -1.77
C ILE A 136 -11.21 6.50 -0.34
N GLU A 137 -10.33 7.47 -0.20
CA GLU A 137 -9.73 7.89 1.07
C GLU A 137 -10.07 9.35 1.35
N ASN A 138 -10.33 9.69 2.62
CA ASN A 138 -10.37 11.07 3.08
C ASN A 138 -9.09 11.34 3.88
N ILE A 139 -8.27 12.27 3.40
CA ILE A 139 -6.92 12.51 3.91
C ILE A 139 -6.78 13.99 4.27
N PHE A 140 -6.35 14.27 5.49
CA PHE A 140 -5.89 15.58 5.95
C PHE A 140 -4.44 15.80 5.52
N LEU A 141 -4.15 16.98 4.96
CA LEU A 141 -2.83 17.38 4.47
C LEU A 141 -2.19 18.39 5.42
N GLY A 142 -1.49 17.88 6.45
CA GLY A 142 -0.85 18.69 7.49
C GLY A 142 0.23 19.64 6.97
N ASN A 143 0.93 19.26 5.91
CA ASN A 143 1.93 20.12 5.24
C ASN A 143 1.30 21.31 4.48
N ALA A 144 -0.02 21.31 4.30
CA ALA A 144 -0.78 22.37 3.67
C ALA A 144 -1.85 22.95 4.62
N SER A 145 -1.68 22.75 5.93
CA SER A 145 -2.63 23.17 6.96
C SER A 145 -1.88 23.87 8.09
N TRP A 146 -2.52 24.88 8.69
CA TRP A 146 -1.93 25.67 9.77
C TRP A 146 -2.93 26.09 10.84
N ILE A 147 -2.38 26.30 12.04
CA ILE A 147 -3.01 27.04 13.14
C ILE A 147 -1.97 28.03 13.64
N ASP A 148 -2.26 29.33 13.52
CA ASP A 148 -1.41 30.39 14.08
C ASP A 148 -1.60 30.45 15.60
N THR A 149 -0.75 29.71 16.30
CA THR A 149 -0.77 29.61 17.77
C THR A 149 -0.49 30.94 18.48
N THR A 150 -0.05 31.98 17.76
CA THR A 150 0.21 33.31 18.32
C THR A 150 -1.01 34.23 18.28
N LYS A 151 -1.99 33.93 17.39
CA LYS A 151 -3.19 34.75 17.16
C LYS A 151 -4.48 34.07 17.62
N VAL A 152 -4.43 32.77 17.91
CA VAL A 152 -5.58 31.98 18.36
C VAL A 152 -5.60 31.88 19.88
N ALA A 153 -6.68 32.35 20.52
CA ALA A 153 -6.85 32.27 21.96
C ALA A 153 -7.20 30.84 22.44
N ASP A 154 -8.10 30.16 21.74
CA ASP A 154 -8.54 28.80 22.06
C ASP A 154 -8.18 27.86 20.92
N ILE A 155 -6.97 27.27 21.01
CA ILE A 155 -6.44 26.36 20.00
C ILE A 155 -7.32 25.10 19.89
N GLN A 156 -7.83 24.59 21.01
CA GLN A 156 -8.61 23.36 21.00
C GLN A 156 -9.95 23.56 20.28
N LYS A 157 -10.65 24.67 20.55
CA LYS A 157 -11.88 25.01 19.84
C LYS A 157 -11.67 25.10 18.32
N GLN A 158 -10.52 25.64 17.89
CA GLN A 158 -10.17 25.67 16.48
C GLN A 158 -9.91 24.27 15.91
N ILE A 159 -9.17 23.42 16.62
CA ILE A 159 -8.93 22.02 16.21
C ILE A 159 -10.25 21.26 16.08
N ASP A 160 -11.17 21.43 17.04
CA ASP A 160 -12.48 20.78 17.03
C ASP A 160 -13.31 21.24 15.82
N PHE A 161 -13.26 22.53 15.48
CA PHE A 161 -13.91 23.06 14.28
C PHE A 161 -13.31 22.50 12.98
N GLN A 162 -11.98 22.34 12.91
CA GLN A 162 -11.33 21.69 11.78
C GLN A 162 -11.65 20.19 11.71
N GLN A 163 -11.75 19.51 12.85
CA GLN A 163 -12.16 18.11 12.93
C GLN A 163 -13.59 17.91 12.42
N MET A 164 -14.50 18.82 12.74
CA MET A 164 -15.87 18.77 12.22
C MET A 164 -15.92 18.92 10.70
N GLN A 165 -15.10 19.80 10.11
CA GLN A 165 -14.94 19.87 8.64
C GLN A 165 -14.34 18.59 8.06
N PHE A 166 -13.42 17.94 8.78
CA PHE A 166 -12.83 16.67 8.36
C PHE A 166 -13.82 15.50 8.43
N ASP A 167 -14.68 15.47 9.45
CA ASP A 167 -15.79 14.53 9.61
C ASP A 167 -16.82 14.74 8.48
N LEU A 168 -17.12 16.00 8.12
CA LEU A 168 -17.95 16.33 6.96
C LEU A 168 -17.35 15.83 5.64
N ALA A 169 -16.03 15.96 5.45
CA ALA A 169 -15.35 15.41 4.27
C ALA A 169 -15.46 13.87 4.21
N GLU A 170 -15.44 13.18 5.36
CA GLU A 170 -15.61 11.72 5.40
C GLU A 170 -17.03 11.31 5.01
N ILE A 171 -18.07 12.07 5.39
CA ILE A 171 -19.44 11.81 4.92
C ILE A 171 -19.47 11.80 3.38
N HIS A 172 -18.85 12.78 2.75
CA HIS A 172 -18.78 12.88 1.29
C HIS A 172 -17.92 11.76 0.68
N ALA A 173 -16.82 11.36 1.32
CA ALA A 173 -16.06 10.18 0.92
C ALA A 173 -16.89 8.88 1.01
N ARG A 174 -17.74 8.72 2.03
CA ARG A 174 -18.67 7.59 2.15
C ARG A 174 -19.76 7.63 1.09
N LYS A 175 -20.31 8.81 0.78
CA LYS A 175 -21.25 9.01 -0.35
C LYS A 175 -20.59 8.60 -1.68
N PHE A 176 -19.32 8.95 -1.90
CA PHE A 176 -18.56 8.50 -3.06
C PHE A 176 -18.47 6.96 -3.08
N ARG A 177 -18.00 6.33 -1.99
CA ARG A 177 -17.88 4.85 -1.92
C ARG A 177 -19.20 4.14 -2.23
N LYS A 178 -20.32 4.67 -1.72
CA LYS A 178 -21.67 4.18 -2.03
C LYS A 178 -22.00 4.30 -3.51
N ARG A 179 -21.92 5.51 -4.09
CA ARG A 179 -22.24 5.76 -5.51
C ARG A 179 -21.36 4.96 -6.45
N ALA A 180 -20.06 4.82 -6.14
CA ALA A 180 -19.13 4.02 -6.91
C ALA A 180 -19.52 2.53 -6.91
N LEU A 181 -19.93 1.99 -5.75
CA LEU A 181 -20.36 0.60 -5.65
C LEU A 181 -21.70 0.35 -6.38
N GLU A 182 -22.65 1.28 -6.29
CA GLU A 182 -23.94 1.25 -7.00
C GLU A 182 -23.74 1.26 -8.52
N ASN A 183 -22.79 2.07 -8.99
CA ASN A 183 -22.49 2.23 -10.41
C ASN A 183 -21.37 1.32 -10.92
N LYS A 184 -20.95 0.31 -10.16
CA LYS A 184 -19.79 -0.52 -10.52
C LYS A 184 -19.91 -1.24 -11.87
N GLY A 185 -21.12 -1.52 -12.34
CA GLY A 185 -21.36 -2.10 -13.66
C GLY A 185 -20.98 -1.14 -14.80
N GLN A 186 -21.07 0.16 -14.57
CA GLN A 186 -20.63 1.19 -15.52
C GLN A 186 -19.11 1.34 -15.52
N ILE A 187 -18.44 1.12 -14.38
CA ILE A 187 -16.97 1.11 -14.27
C ILE A 187 -16.34 0.09 -15.24
N ALA A 188 -17.02 -1.04 -15.47
CA ALA A 188 -16.56 -2.04 -16.43
C ALA A 188 -16.52 -1.54 -17.89
N LYS A 189 -17.25 -0.46 -18.21
CA LYS A 189 -17.32 0.15 -19.54
C LYS A 189 -16.35 1.34 -19.69
N GLY A 190 -15.79 1.84 -18.59
CA GLY A 190 -14.92 3.01 -18.56
C GLY A 190 -14.98 3.74 -17.21
N PHE A 191 -14.08 4.70 -17.01
CA PHE A 191 -13.94 5.44 -15.75
C PHE A 191 -14.67 6.79 -15.73
N ASP A 192 -15.39 7.16 -16.80
CA ASP A 192 -16.11 8.44 -16.88
C ASP A 192 -17.13 8.60 -15.75
N ILE A 193 -17.81 7.51 -15.38
CA ILE A 193 -18.75 7.51 -14.25
C ILE A 193 -18.05 7.84 -12.92
N ILE A 194 -16.80 7.41 -12.73
CA ILE A 194 -16.04 7.73 -11.51
C ILE A 194 -15.61 9.19 -11.52
N ASN A 195 -15.21 9.73 -12.67
CA ASN A 195 -14.88 11.15 -12.81
C ASN A 195 -16.10 12.04 -12.55
N GLN A 196 -17.27 11.65 -13.07
CA GLN A 196 -18.53 12.34 -12.81
C GLN A 196 -18.88 12.31 -11.31
N ILE A 197 -18.88 11.12 -10.69
CA ILE A 197 -19.15 10.98 -9.25
C ILE A 197 -18.16 11.83 -8.43
N ASN A 198 -16.88 11.83 -8.80
CA ASN A 198 -15.87 12.66 -8.13
C ASN A 198 -16.24 14.15 -8.19
N ASN A 199 -16.57 14.67 -9.37
CA ASN A 199 -16.95 16.08 -9.55
C ASN A 199 -18.20 16.45 -8.74
N ASP A 200 -19.21 15.57 -8.74
CA ASP A 200 -20.44 15.77 -7.98
C ASP A 200 -20.15 15.80 -6.47
N ILE A 201 -19.37 14.83 -5.98
CA ILE A 201 -18.97 14.73 -4.57
C ILE A 201 -18.16 15.96 -4.13
N MET A 202 -17.21 16.41 -4.93
CA MET A 202 -16.41 17.61 -4.60
C MET A 202 -17.28 18.88 -4.60
N THR A 203 -18.26 18.97 -5.49
CA THR A 203 -19.23 20.08 -5.53
C THR A 203 -20.13 20.07 -4.29
N GLU A 204 -20.67 18.91 -3.93
CA GLU A 204 -21.52 18.73 -2.75
C GLU A 204 -20.76 19.01 -1.45
N PHE A 205 -19.52 18.53 -1.34
CA PHE A 205 -18.65 18.81 -0.20
C PHE A 205 -18.37 20.31 -0.07
N SER A 206 -18.01 20.97 -1.18
CA SER A 206 -17.71 22.41 -1.17
C SER A 206 -18.92 23.22 -0.70
N LYS A 207 -20.13 22.89 -1.19
CA LYS A 207 -21.38 23.53 -0.74
C LYS A 207 -21.63 23.29 0.75
N SER A 208 -21.52 22.04 1.21
CA SER A 208 -21.76 21.67 2.61
C SER A 208 -20.77 22.36 3.55
N ARG A 209 -19.49 22.46 3.14
CA ARG A 209 -18.45 23.14 3.92
C ARG A 209 -18.73 24.64 4.04
N LEU A 210 -19.15 25.28 2.94
CA LEU A 210 -19.52 26.69 2.96
C LEU A 210 -20.74 26.95 3.84
N GLU A 211 -21.74 26.08 3.79
CA GLU A 211 -22.93 26.15 4.64
C GLU A 211 -22.56 26.02 6.12
N LEU A 212 -21.76 25.00 6.47
CA LEU A 212 -21.22 24.81 7.82
C LEU A 212 -20.49 26.06 8.33
N ILE A 213 -19.54 26.59 7.55
CA ILE A 213 -18.77 27.79 7.93
C ILE A 213 -19.68 29.00 8.11
N LYS A 214 -20.67 29.18 7.22
CA LYS A 214 -21.60 30.31 7.28
C LYS A 214 -22.49 30.23 8.52
N GLU A 215 -23.15 29.10 8.76
CA GLU A 215 -24.11 28.95 9.86
C GLU A 215 -23.45 28.97 11.23
N THR A 216 -22.25 28.41 11.34
CA THR A 216 -21.49 28.41 12.60
C THR A 216 -20.70 29.71 12.81
N GLU A 217 -20.77 30.67 11.88
CA GLU A 217 -19.97 31.89 11.86
C GLU A 217 -18.46 31.61 11.99
N GLY A 218 -17.98 30.58 11.28
CA GLY A 218 -16.60 30.10 11.37
C GLY A 218 -16.26 29.46 12.71
N GLY A 219 -17.22 28.78 13.35
CA GLY A 219 -17.03 28.11 14.63
C GLY A 219 -17.27 28.96 15.88
N ARG A 220 -17.93 30.12 15.74
CA ARG A 220 -18.24 31.04 16.86
C ARG A 220 -19.64 30.83 17.44
N ASN A 221 -20.57 30.31 16.64
CA ASN A 221 -21.94 30.04 17.09
C ASN A 221 -22.05 28.61 17.65
N ASP A 222 -22.01 28.50 18.98
CA ASP A 222 -21.98 27.21 19.69
C ASP A 222 -23.29 26.40 19.51
N GLU A 223 -24.45 27.07 19.40
CA GLU A 223 -25.73 26.39 19.14
C GLU A 223 -25.70 25.67 17.78
N LYS A 224 -25.25 26.38 16.73
CA LYS A 224 -25.10 25.80 15.39
C LYS A 224 -24.02 24.73 15.33
N ILE A 225 -22.98 24.84 16.14
CA ILE A 225 -21.96 23.79 16.24
C ILE A 225 -22.57 22.47 16.73
N GLU A 226 -23.42 22.51 17.76
CA GLU A 226 -24.07 21.29 18.27
C GLU A 226 -25.06 20.70 17.26
N GLU A 227 -25.88 21.53 16.60
CA GLU A 227 -26.75 21.06 15.51
C GLU A 227 -25.96 20.33 14.40
N TRP A 228 -24.82 20.90 13.99
CA TRP A 228 -23.98 20.29 12.97
C TRP A 228 -23.28 19.02 13.46
N LYS A 229 -22.86 18.93 14.72
CA LYS A 229 -22.31 17.70 15.31
C LYS A 229 -23.32 16.57 15.27
N GLU A 230 -24.57 16.84 15.64
CA GLU A 230 -25.66 15.84 15.61
C GLU A 230 -25.95 15.37 14.17
N LYS A 231 -26.04 16.32 13.23
CA LYS A 231 -26.22 16.03 11.80
C LYS A 231 -25.09 15.15 11.25
N ILE A 232 -23.84 15.52 11.53
CA ILE A 232 -22.65 14.77 11.08
C ILE A 232 -22.63 13.37 11.69
N ALA A 233 -22.89 13.25 13.00
CA ALA A 233 -22.93 11.95 13.67
C ALA A 233 -24.00 11.03 13.08
N THR A 234 -25.17 11.59 12.76
CA THR A 234 -26.28 10.87 12.12
C THR A 234 -25.89 10.38 10.73
N GLU A 235 -25.39 11.26 9.86
CA GLU A 235 -24.97 10.88 8.50
C GLU A 235 -23.83 9.86 8.49
N LEU A 236 -22.84 10.00 9.40
CA LEU A 236 -21.77 9.00 9.55
C LEU A 236 -22.33 7.63 9.96
N LYS A 237 -23.34 7.59 10.84
CA LYS A 237 -24.01 6.36 11.26
C LYS A 237 -24.81 5.72 10.13
N GLU A 238 -25.57 6.50 9.36
CA GLU A 238 -26.32 6.01 8.21
C GLU A 238 -25.41 5.41 7.13
N LEU A 239 -24.22 6.00 6.96
CA LEU A 239 -23.21 5.55 6.01
C LEU A 239 -22.19 4.58 6.62
N TYR A 240 -22.48 3.96 7.76
CA TYR A 240 -21.54 3.13 8.50
C TYR A 240 -20.91 2.00 7.68
N GLU A 241 -21.69 1.36 6.79
CA GLU A 241 -21.20 0.31 5.89
C GLU A 241 -20.13 0.78 4.91
N PHE A 242 -20.06 2.08 4.63
CA PHE A 242 -19.13 2.68 3.67
C PHE A 242 -17.88 3.30 4.33
N ARG A 243 -17.64 3.02 5.62
CA ARG A 243 -16.37 3.41 6.29
C ARG A 243 -15.16 2.71 5.67
N TYR A 244 -14.01 3.39 5.66
CA TYR A 244 -12.78 2.89 5.04
C TYR A 244 -12.33 1.51 5.59
N GLU A 245 -12.51 1.30 6.90
CA GLU A 245 -12.10 0.10 7.63
C GLU A 245 -12.95 -1.13 7.27
N ASN A 246 -14.16 -0.93 6.73
CA ASN A 246 -15.01 -2.04 6.35
C ASN A 246 -14.51 -2.68 5.06
N LYS A 247 -13.94 -3.89 5.20
CA LYS A 247 -13.47 -4.72 4.08
C LYS A 247 -14.48 -5.82 3.69
N LYS A 248 -15.60 -5.94 4.41
CA LYS A 248 -16.59 -7.00 4.18
C LYS A 248 -17.36 -6.73 2.90
N LYS A 249 -17.90 -7.79 2.29
CA LYS A 249 -18.81 -7.68 1.14
C LYS A 249 -20.02 -6.83 1.51
N ILE A 250 -20.28 -5.78 0.75
CA ILE A 250 -21.47 -4.94 0.92
C ILE A 250 -22.57 -5.46 -0.02
N LYS A 251 -23.77 -5.65 0.53
CA LYS A 251 -24.98 -5.93 -0.26
C LYS A 251 -25.71 -4.60 -0.43
N LEU A 252 -25.89 -4.17 -1.67
CA LEU A 252 -26.75 -3.03 -1.97
C LEU A 252 -28.19 -3.52 -1.90
N ASN A 253 -28.99 -2.93 -1.00
CA ASN A 253 -30.43 -3.08 -1.04
C ASN A 253 -30.90 -2.29 -2.27
N LYS A 254 -31.40 -3.00 -3.28
CA LYS A 254 -32.01 -2.39 -4.47
C LYS A 254 -33.48 -2.14 -4.21
#